data_AF-A0A3M8EKZ5-F1
#
_entry.id   AF-A0A3M8EKZ5-F1
#
_cell.length_a   1.000
_cell.length_b   1.000
_cell.length_c   1.000
_cell.angle_alpha   90.00
_cell.angle_beta   90.00
_cell.angle_gamma   90.00
#
_symmetry.space_group_name_H-M   'P 1'
#
loop_
_entity.id
_entity.type
_entity.pdbx_description
1 polymer ?
#
loop_
_entity_poly.entity_id
_entity_poly.type
_entity_poly.pdbx_seq_one_letter_code
_entity_poly.pdbx_strand_id
1 'polypeptide(L)' 'MYRNNMYFGQREAAKIVGGRTRLFRLVAEGKIRAEKPTMAQNGKWFCNAGDVVYYAKDVYRKKRKNIQTNKTEKV' A
#
# COMPACT_ATOMS: atom_id res chain seq x y z
N MET A 1 -16.13 17.56 15.69
CA MET A 1 -15.46 16.81 14.60
C MET A 1 -14.19 16.15 15.16
N TYR A 2 -14.32 15.01 15.84
CA TYR A 2 -13.17 14.29 16.39
C TYR A 2 -12.46 13.53 15.27
N ARG A 3 -11.49 14.16 14.61
CA ARG A 3 -10.52 13.41 13.81
C ARG A 3 -9.57 12.75 14.79
N ASN A 4 -9.90 11.52 15.20
CA ASN A 4 -8.92 10.65 15.81
C ASN A 4 -7.84 10.39 14.76
N ASN A 5 -6.77 11.19 14.78
CA ASN A 5 -5.62 11.06 13.90
C ASN A 5 -4.83 9.81 14.32
N MET A 6 -5.45 8.64 14.14
CA MET A 6 -4.79 7.36 14.30
C MET A 6 -3.93 7.11 13.06
N TYR A 7 -2.70 6.68 13.30
CA TYR A 7 -1.75 6.36 12.26
C TYR A 7 -1.19 4.97 12.48
N PHE A 8 -0.89 4.29 11.39
CA PHE A 8 -0.09 3.08 11.39
C PHE A 8 1.36 3.40 11.01
N GLY A 9 2.29 2.67 11.60
CA GLY A 9 3.67 2.66 11.14
C GLY A 9 3.79 2.02 9.75
N GLN A 10 4.86 2.32 9.01
CA GLN A 10 5.11 1.78 7.67
C GLN A 10 4.90 0.26 7.58
N ARG A 11 5.49 -0.50 8.52
CA ARG A 11 5.48 -1.97 8.50
C ARG A 11 4.07 -2.52 8.72
N GLU A 12 3.29 -1.87 9.57
CA GLU A 12 1.93 -2.28 9.92
C GLU A 12 0.97 -1.95 8.79
N ALA A 13 1.02 -0.72 8.27
CA ALA A 13 0.26 -0.33 7.08
C ALA A 13 0.56 -1.24 5.89
N ALA A 14 1.84 -1.57 5.67
CA ALA A 14 2.25 -2.46 4.59
C ALA A 14 1.66 -3.87 4.73
N LYS A 15 1.55 -4.41 5.95
CA LYS A 15 0.91 -5.71 6.18
C LYS A 15 -0.57 -5.65 5.80
N ILE A 16 -1.28 -4.59 6.19
CA ILE A 16 -2.72 -4.43 5.96
C ILE A 16 -3.05 -4.26 4.47
N VAL A 17 -2.35 -3.37 3.76
CA VAL A 17 -2.61 -3.13 2.32
C VAL A 17 -2.05 -4.22 1.40
N GLY A 18 -1.30 -5.17 1.97
CA GLY A 18 -0.79 -6.35 1.27
C GLY A 18 0.58 -6.18 0.60
N GLY A 19 1.43 -5.31 1.13
CA GLY A 19 2.85 -5.18 0.78
C GLY A 19 3.37 -3.75 0.83
N ARG A 20 4.69 -3.59 1.02
CA ARG A 20 5.35 -2.26 1.04
C ARG A 20 5.27 -1.56 -0.32
N THR A 21 5.52 -2.29 -1.41
CA THR A 21 5.44 -1.74 -2.77
C THR A 21 4.06 -1.16 -3.06
N ARG A 22 3.00 -1.87 -2.65
CA ARG A 22 1.63 -1.39 -2.81
C ARG A 22 1.34 -0.19 -1.93
N LEU A 23 1.81 -0.19 -0.68
CA LEU A 23 1.70 0.96 0.22
C LEU A 23 2.32 2.22 -0.42
N PHE A 24 3.56 2.13 -0.89
CA PHE A 24 4.24 3.27 -1.51
C PHE A 24 3.54 3.75 -2.78
N ARG A 25 3.01 2.83 -3.59
CA ARG A 25 2.21 3.19 -4.76
C ARG A 25 0.96 3.97 -4.38
N LEU A 26 0.23 3.53 -3.36
CA LEU A 26 -0.98 4.21 -2.89
C LEU A 26 -0.68 5.57 -2.27
N VAL A 27 0.44 5.71 -1.56
CA VAL A 27 0.89 7.01 -1.04
C VAL A 27 1.31 7.94 -2.19
N ALA A 28 2.07 7.44 -3.17
CA ALA A 28 2.49 8.23 -4.33
C ALA A 28 1.29 8.66 -5.21
N GLU A 29 0.25 7.82 -5.29
CA GLU A 29 -1.02 8.15 -5.94
C GLU A 29 -1.90 9.11 -5.09
N GLY A 30 -1.49 9.50 -3.88
CA GLY A 30 -2.24 10.39 -2.98
C GLY A 30 -3.46 9.74 -2.31
N LYS A 31 -3.60 8.42 -2.41
CA LYS A 31 -4.75 7.67 -1.87
C LYS A 31 -4.64 7.37 -0.38
N ILE A 32 -3.41 7.22 0.11
CA ILE A 32 -3.12 7.09 1.54
C ILE A 32 -2.33 8.32 1.95
N ARG A 33 -2.89 9.11 2.87
CA ARG A 33 -2.15 10.21 3.49
C ARG A 33 -1.07 9.63 4.37
N ALA A 34 0.19 9.96 4.07
CA ALA A 34 1.31 9.53 4.85
C ALA A 34 2.28 10.68 5.08
N GLU A 35 2.79 10.77 6.31
CA GLU A 35 3.79 11.75 6.70
C GLU A 35 5.10 11.02 7.01
N LYS A 36 6.19 11.58 6.50
CA LYS A 36 7.55 11.14 6.78
C LYS A 36 8.32 12.33 7.35
N PRO A 37 8.28 12.56 8.67
CA PRO A 37 8.83 13.76 9.29
C PRO A 37 10.35 13.88 9.13
N THR A 38 11.05 12.79 8.83
CA THR A 38 12.50 12.78 8.64
C THR A 38 12.86 12.40 7.21
N MET A 39 13.71 13.19 6.56
CA MET A 39 14.15 12.90 5.18
C MET A 39 15.09 11.68 5.08
N ALA A 40 15.52 11.10 6.20
CA ALA A 40 16.34 9.88 6.25
C ALA A 40 15.70 8.65 5.58
N GLN A 41 16.51 7.77 4.97
CA GLN A 41 16.04 6.55 4.31
C GLN A 41 15.22 5.63 5.24
N ASN A 42 15.62 5.55 6.52
CA ASN A 42 14.94 4.78 7.56
C ASN A 42 13.99 5.63 8.45
N GLY A 43 13.58 6.81 7.97
CA GLY A 43 12.66 7.66 8.71
C GLY A 43 11.34 6.95 9.02
N LYS A 44 10.75 7.24 10.18
CA LYS A 44 9.42 6.71 10.54
C LYS A 44 8.38 7.23 9.56
N TRP A 45 7.48 6.35 9.14
CA TRP A 45 6.30 6.74 8.35
C TRP A 45 5.06 6.65 9.22
N PHE A 46 4.19 7.63 9.07
CA PHE A 46 2.88 7.68 9.70
C PHE A 46 1.84 7.66 8.60
N CYS A 47 1.19 6.52 8.39
CA CYS A 47 0.14 6.35 7.39
C CYS A 47 -1.23 6.48 8.07
N ASN A 48 -2.13 7.30 7.52
CA ASN A 48 -3.46 7.49 8.08
C ASN A 48 -4.21 6.15 8.20
N ALA A 49 -4.73 5.84 9.38
CA ALA A 49 -5.33 4.54 9.65
C ALA A 49 -6.60 4.30 8.83
N GLY A 50 -7.45 5.31 8.63
CA GLY A 50 -8.68 5.20 7.86
C GLY A 50 -8.40 4.82 6.40
N ASP A 51 -7.46 5.53 5.77
CA ASP A 51 -7.08 5.27 4.38
C ASP A 51 -6.46 3.87 4.23
N VAL A 52 -5.62 3.46 5.19
CA VAL A 52 -4.97 2.14 5.21
C VAL A 52 -5.99 1.01 5.30
N VAL A 53 -6.98 1.13 6.18
CA VAL A 53 -8.05 0.12 6.32
C VAL A 53 -8.95 0.10 5.09
N TYR A 54 -9.28 1.27 4.53
CA TYR A 54 -10.08 1.36 3.31
C TYR A 54 -9.41 0.63 2.12
N TYR A 55 -8.09 0.75 1.98
CA TYR A 55 -7.31 0.07 0.93
C TYR A 55 -6.72 -1.27 1.36
N ALA A 56 -7.17 -1.83 2.48
CA ALA A 56 -6.73 -3.14 2.95
C ALA A 56 -6.85 -4.18 1.83
N LYS A 57 -5.88 -5.09 1.77
CA LYS A 57 -5.97 -6.19 0.81
C LYS A 57 -7.03 -7.14 1.31
N ASP A 58 -8.12 -7.22 0.57
CA ASP A 58 -9.08 -8.30 0.73
C ASP A 58 -8.34 -9.64 0.54
N VAL A 59 -8.22 -10.39 1.64
CA VAL A 59 -7.61 -11.72 1.68
C VAL A 59 -8.43 -12.75 0.90
N TYR A 60 -9.71 -12.45 0.61
CA TYR A 60 -10.58 -13.26 -0.24
C TYR A 60 -10.43 -12.96 -1.72
N ARG A 61 -9.63 -11.96 -2.11
CA ARG A 61 -9.43 -11.60 -3.52
C ARG A 61 -8.75 -12.75 -4.27
N LYS A 62 -9.54 -13.45 -5.09
CA LYS A 62 -9.14 -14.56 -5.98
C LYS A 62 -7.77 -14.30 -6.63
N LYS A 63 -6.87 -15.29 -6.53
CA LYS A 63 -5.52 -15.25 -7.13
C LYS A 63 -5.67 -14.92 -8.62
N ARG A 64 -5.11 -13.80 -9.06
CA ARG A 64 -5.11 -13.42 -10.49
C ARG A 64 -4.37 -14.54 -11.24
N LYS A 65 -5.05 -15.24 -12.16
CA LYS A 65 -4.40 -16.24 -13.01
C LYS A 65 -3.48 -15.48 -13.98
N ASN A 66 -2.19 -15.78 -13.97
CA ASN A 66 -1.28 -15.29 -15.00
C ASN A 66 -1.63 -16.03 -16.29
N ILE A 67 -2.17 -15.32 -17.28
CA ILE A 67 -2.31 -15.84 -18.64
C ILE A 67 -0.89 -15.79 -19.23
N GLN A 68 -0.27 -16.96 -19.36
CA GLN A 68 1.01 -17.12 -20.06
C GLN A 68 0.73 -16.81 -21.54
N THR A 69 0.99 -15.59 -21.98
CA THR A 69 1.00 -15.26 -23.41
C THR A 69 2.23 -15.93 -24.01
N ASN A 70 2.03 -17.12 -24.58
CA ASN A 70 3.01 -17.73 -25.48
C ASN A 70 3.23 -16.73 -26.61
N LYS A 71 4.42 -16.12 -26.66
CA LYS A 71 4.84 -15.26 -27.76
C LYS A 71 4.90 -16.14 -29.00
N THR A 72 3.90 -16.00 -29.86
CA THR A 72 3.83 -16.63 -31.17
C THR A 72 5.04 -16.20 -32.00
N GLU A 73 5.81 -17.20 -32.40
CA GLU A 73 6.59 -17.36 -33.63
C GLU A 73 6.93 -16.05 -34.38
N LYS A 74 8.21 -15.70 -34.38
CA LYS A 74 8.77 -14.81 -35.40
C LYS A 74 9.97 -15.47 -36.08
N VAL A 75 9.67 -15.87 -37.33
CA VAL A 75 10.50 -16.04 -38.52
C VAL A 75 11.48 -17.21 -38.52
#